data_AF-A0A4D7D954-F1
#
_entry.id   AF-A0A4D7D954-F1
#
_cell.length_a   1.000
_cell.length_b   1.000
_cell.length_c   1.000
_cell.angle_alpha   90.00
_cell.angle_beta   90.00
_cell.angle_gamma   90.00
#
_symmetry.space_group_name_H-M   'P 1'
#
loop_
_entity.id
_entity.type
_entity.pdbx_description
1 polymer ?
#
loop_
_entity_poly.entity_id
_entity_poly.type
_entity_poly.pdbx_seq_one_letter_code
_entity_poly.pdbx_strand_id
1 'polypeptide(L)'
;MTNRKAPPWTSQEIAILREHYPDGGLDGVADLLPERSWSAIYVMANKLGLRTAIVADAPEPRLRGAALEEAIRLREEQGWSFARIGAHFGVAEASACNAVLIALCPRKGYRPAERDSHGRLTPAGLERVRYALKKGLKGVDIQLRLGVSASCVAEQRRRYNRELRARGKAEPPLPGNGEAYSGVKLTRERIARVEALFLSGLGTLKVSERSGVSKTSCTRIRNRLIRRLKRRGQVLPGCDASGARHVQAESARKIAPEQREQLVALLRDRVPVRRAAAMLAIGTCSAYRMRDALRAELAARGEELPPPILPGRVRSTHRDPYWPPIGNKQIFAFRAMLATMSLDEAKAKWRRSRAEADRAERQRPKSFAEQLQLVEAGKVRLVQAQPRAHMQPHMAPGIAA
;
A
#
# COMPACT_ATOMS: atom_id res chain seq x y z
N MET A 1 -14.29 19.58 -25.48
CA MET A 1 -13.58 19.09 -26.69
C MET A 1 -13.86 17.59 -26.85
N THR A 2 -14.70 17.24 -27.81
CA THR A 2 -14.99 15.83 -28.16
C THR A 2 -13.73 15.23 -28.77
N ASN A 3 -13.21 14.17 -28.14
CA ASN A 3 -12.01 13.46 -28.60
C ASN A 3 -12.37 12.65 -29.86
N ARG A 4 -12.43 13.31 -31.03
CA ARG A 4 -12.59 12.64 -32.33
C ARG A 4 -11.41 11.69 -32.47
N LYS A 5 -11.69 10.38 -32.50
CA LYS A 5 -10.65 9.38 -32.74
C LYS A 5 -10.00 9.70 -34.08
N ALA A 6 -8.67 9.79 -34.10
CA ALA A 6 -7.94 9.94 -35.34
C ALA A 6 -8.31 8.80 -36.31
N PRO A 7 -8.44 9.08 -37.61
CA PRO A 7 -8.74 8.06 -38.61
C PRO A 7 -7.68 6.94 -38.58
N PRO A 8 -8.05 5.69 -38.93
CA PRO A 8 -7.09 4.60 -39.04
C PRO A 8 -6.00 4.94 -40.07
N TRP A 9 -4.82 4.35 -39.91
CA TRP A 9 -3.71 4.53 -40.85
C TRP A 9 -3.96 3.74 -42.13
N THR A 10 -3.84 4.37 -43.29
CA THR A 10 -3.98 3.72 -44.59
C THR A 10 -2.68 3.03 -45.01
N SER A 11 -2.77 2.09 -45.94
CA SER A 11 -1.60 1.42 -46.50
C SER A 11 -0.64 2.41 -47.20
N GLN A 12 -1.19 3.45 -47.82
CA GLN A 12 -0.42 4.51 -48.48
C GLN A 12 0.38 5.35 -47.47
N GLU A 13 -0.24 5.78 -46.37
CA GLU A 13 0.45 6.51 -45.31
C GLU A 13 1.56 5.66 -44.66
N ILE A 14 1.35 4.35 -44.54
CA ILE A 14 2.36 3.41 -44.04
C ILE A 14 3.51 3.24 -45.03
N ALA A 15 3.22 3.23 -46.34
CA ALA A 15 4.26 3.18 -47.38
C ALA A 15 5.14 4.43 -47.33
N ILE A 16 4.53 5.62 -47.28
CA ILE A 16 5.22 6.91 -47.13
C ILE A 16 6.13 6.90 -45.89
N LEU A 17 5.62 6.42 -44.74
CA LEU A 17 6.44 6.28 -43.54
C LEU A 17 7.65 5.36 -43.76
N ARG A 18 7.50 4.23 -44.44
CA ARG A 18 8.60 3.27 -44.64
C ARG A 18 9.67 3.83 -45.56
N GLU A 19 9.26 4.59 -46.57
CA GLU A 19 10.14 5.16 -47.59
C GLU A 19 10.89 6.38 -47.07
N HIS A 20 10.20 7.35 -46.47
CA HIS A 20 10.78 8.67 -46.19
C HIS A 20 11.23 8.88 -44.74
N TYR A 21 10.68 8.15 -43.77
CA TYR A 21 11.08 8.30 -42.35
C TYR A 21 12.55 7.93 -42.07
N PRO A 22 13.16 6.91 -42.72
CA PRO A 22 14.55 6.56 -42.47
C PRO A 22 15.55 7.69 -42.73
N ASP A 23 15.36 8.41 -43.84
CA ASP A 23 16.30 9.44 -44.29
C ASP A 23 15.90 10.81 -43.76
N GLY A 24 14.62 11.18 -43.86
CA GLY A 24 14.11 12.51 -43.52
C GLY A 24 13.55 12.65 -42.11
N GLY A 25 13.46 11.56 -41.34
CA GLY A 25 12.96 11.58 -39.97
C GLY A 25 11.51 12.07 -39.88
N LEU A 26 11.23 12.91 -38.89
CA LEU A 26 9.90 13.49 -38.72
C LEU A 26 9.63 14.62 -39.72
N ASP A 27 10.60 15.51 -39.96
CA ASP A 27 10.45 16.64 -40.89
C ASP A 27 10.16 16.16 -42.32
N GLY A 28 10.93 15.17 -42.81
CA GLY A 28 10.75 14.62 -44.16
C GLY A 28 9.44 13.86 -44.39
N VAL A 29 8.69 13.53 -43.33
CA VAL A 29 7.37 12.89 -43.42
C VAL A 29 6.23 13.86 -43.09
N ALA A 30 6.49 14.91 -42.31
CA ALA A 30 5.48 15.86 -41.87
C ALA A 30 4.81 16.57 -43.06
N ASP A 31 5.59 16.97 -44.06
CA ASP A 31 5.09 17.63 -45.27
C ASP A 31 4.28 16.69 -46.17
N LEU A 32 4.60 15.39 -46.15
CA LEU A 32 3.91 14.36 -46.94
C LEU A 32 2.60 13.88 -46.28
N LEU A 33 2.44 14.11 -44.97
CA LEU A 33 1.28 13.69 -44.18
C LEU A 33 0.71 14.87 -43.36
N PRO A 34 0.21 15.94 -43.99
CA PRO A 34 -0.23 17.16 -43.29
C PRO A 34 -1.40 16.92 -42.34
N GLU A 35 -2.24 15.91 -42.64
CA GLU A 35 -3.39 15.50 -41.81
C GLU A 35 -2.97 14.73 -40.54
N ARG A 36 -1.68 14.37 -40.42
CA ARG A 36 -1.15 13.65 -39.27
C ARG A 36 -0.26 14.58 -38.45
N SER A 37 -0.66 14.80 -37.20
CA SER A 37 0.23 15.47 -36.25
C SER A 37 1.57 14.73 -36.11
N TRP A 38 2.63 15.49 -35.84
CA TRP A 38 3.97 15.00 -35.51
C TRP A 38 3.99 13.84 -34.50
N SER A 39 3.17 13.94 -33.45
CA SER A 39 3.03 12.90 -32.43
C SER A 39 2.47 11.59 -33.02
N ALA A 40 1.48 11.68 -33.92
CA ALA A 40 0.90 10.52 -34.58
C ALA A 40 1.92 9.81 -35.48
N ILE A 41 2.68 10.58 -36.28
CA ILE A 41 3.76 10.10 -37.15
C ILE A 41 4.81 9.37 -36.30
N TYR A 42 5.32 10.02 -35.23
CA TYR A 42 6.30 9.43 -34.32
C TYR A 42 5.82 8.13 -33.68
N VAL A 43 4.57 8.09 -33.20
CA VAL A 43 3.98 6.90 -32.58
C VAL A 43 3.85 5.77 -33.60
N MET A 44 3.44 6.06 -34.83
CA MET A 44 3.30 5.04 -35.87
C MET A 44 4.65 4.51 -36.34
N ALA A 45 5.63 5.38 -36.59
CA ALA A 45 7.00 4.97 -36.93
C ALA A 45 7.59 4.04 -35.86
N ASN A 46 7.41 4.38 -34.57
CA ASN A 46 7.81 3.51 -33.45
C ASN A 46 7.06 2.18 -33.41
N LYS A 47 5.76 2.17 -33.77
CA LYS A 47 4.97 0.93 -33.83
C LYS A 47 5.50 0.02 -34.94
N LEU A 48 5.81 0.57 -36.10
CA LEU A 48 6.41 -0.13 -37.24
C LEU A 48 7.87 -0.55 -36.97
N GLY A 49 8.57 0.15 -36.07
CA GLY A 49 9.96 -0.15 -35.74
C GLY A 49 10.96 0.53 -36.68
N LEU A 50 10.54 1.62 -37.34
CA LEU A 50 11.38 2.41 -38.22
C LEU A 50 12.41 3.20 -37.40
N ARG A 51 13.60 3.40 -37.97
CA ARG A 51 14.69 4.19 -37.41
C ARG A 51 15.04 5.29 -38.40
N THR A 52 15.46 6.43 -37.89
CA THR A 52 15.96 7.55 -38.71
C THR A 52 17.42 7.82 -38.39
N ALA A 53 18.18 8.27 -39.39
CA ALA A 53 19.54 8.78 -39.22
C ALA A 53 19.57 10.12 -38.48
N ILE A 54 18.47 10.88 -38.50
CA ILE A 54 18.38 12.19 -37.84
C ILE A 54 18.39 12.01 -36.32
N VAL A 55 19.33 12.67 -35.66
CA VAL A 55 19.50 12.62 -34.20
C VAL A 55 18.93 13.88 -33.58
N ALA A 56 17.72 13.79 -33.06
CA ALA A 56 17.16 14.83 -32.20
C ALA A 56 17.65 14.66 -30.75
N ASP A 57 17.91 15.79 -30.10
CA ASP A 57 18.24 15.86 -28.68
C ASP A 57 17.07 15.42 -27.80
N ALA A 58 17.40 14.86 -26.63
CA ALA A 58 16.41 14.48 -25.65
C ALA A 58 15.62 15.70 -25.16
N PRO A 59 14.28 15.59 -25.08
CA PRO A 59 13.46 16.71 -24.63
C PRO A 59 13.80 17.07 -23.18
N GLU A 60 14.06 18.35 -23.06
CA GLU A 60 14.21 19.17 -21.88
C GLU A 60 13.05 18.98 -20.87
N PRO A 61 13.31 18.50 -19.62
CA PRO A 61 12.29 18.36 -18.59
C PRO A 61 11.57 19.68 -18.26
N ARG A 62 10.26 19.63 -18.02
CA ARG A 62 9.48 20.82 -17.62
C ARG A 62 9.75 21.29 -16.19
N LEU A 63 10.22 20.40 -15.31
CA LEU A 63 10.56 20.70 -13.92
C LEU A 63 12.07 20.61 -13.73
N ARG A 64 12.69 21.73 -13.36
CA ARG A 64 14.14 21.91 -13.29
C ARG A 64 14.55 22.94 -12.25
N GLY A 65 15.83 22.96 -11.90
CA GLY A 65 16.42 23.92 -10.96
C GLY A 65 15.65 23.98 -9.65
N ALA A 66 15.38 25.18 -9.15
CA ALA A 66 14.66 25.41 -7.91
C ALA A 66 13.27 24.74 -7.86
N ALA A 67 12.53 24.71 -8.98
CA ALA A 67 11.22 24.07 -9.02
C ALA A 67 11.30 22.54 -8.87
N LEU A 68 12.38 21.93 -9.38
CA LEU A 68 12.64 20.50 -9.18
C LEU A 68 13.06 20.21 -7.74
N GLU A 69 13.90 21.04 -7.13
CA GLU A 69 14.28 20.89 -5.73
C GLU A 69 13.06 20.96 -4.82
N GLU A 70 12.19 21.94 -5.04
CA GLU A 70 10.95 22.07 -4.27
C GLU A 70 10.02 20.87 -4.51
N ALA A 71 9.89 20.38 -5.75
CA ALA A 71 9.12 19.18 -6.03
C ALA A 71 9.65 17.93 -5.31
N ILE A 72 10.98 17.80 -5.18
CA ILE A 72 11.62 16.70 -4.44
C ILE A 72 11.36 16.85 -2.93
N ARG A 73 11.51 18.05 -2.39
CA ARG A 73 11.22 18.36 -0.99
C ARG A 73 9.78 18.03 -0.62
N LEU A 74 8.81 18.52 -1.41
CA LEU A 74 7.38 18.22 -1.25
C LEU A 74 7.10 16.71 -1.29
N ARG A 75 7.86 15.96 -2.10
CA ARG A 75 7.72 14.51 -2.18
C ARG A 75 8.30 13.79 -0.97
N GLU A 76 9.57 14.02 -0.64
CA GLU A 76 10.28 13.21 0.36
C GLU A 76 9.95 13.65 1.79
N GLU A 77 9.75 14.95 2.06
CA GLU A 77 9.46 15.45 3.42
C GLU A 77 7.96 15.46 3.72
N GLN A 78 7.15 15.97 2.79
CA GLN A 78 5.71 16.15 3.03
C GLN A 78 4.85 15.00 2.47
N GLY A 79 5.45 14.03 1.78
CA GLY A 79 4.75 12.87 1.23
C GLY A 79 3.71 13.21 0.15
N TRP A 80 3.88 14.31 -0.59
CA TRP A 80 2.92 14.69 -1.62
C TRP A 80 2.87 13.68 -2.77
N SER A 81 1.66 13.49 -3.33
CA SER A 81 1.46 12.67 -4.52
C SER A 81 1.95 13.41 -5.77
N PHE A 82 2.37 12.66 -6.80
CA PHE A 82 2.79 13.26 -8.08
C PHE A 82 1.68 14.04 -8.77
N ALA A 83 0.42 13.65 -8.57
CA ALA A 83 -0.73 14.40 -9.08
C ALA A 83 -0.84 15.78 -8.40
N ARG A 84 -0.64 15.84 -7.08
CA ARG A 84 -0.66 17.11 -6.33
C ARG A 84 0.54 17.99 -6.69
N ILE A 85 1.73 17.40 -6.82
CA ILE A 85 2.93 18.10 -7.29
C ILE A 85 2.70 18.65 -8.69
N GLY A 86 2.20 17.84 -9.62
CA GLY A 86 1.90 18.29 -10.98
C GLY A 86 0.93 19.48 -11.00
N ALA A 87 -0.16 19.40 -10.23
CA ALA A 87 -1.11 20.51 -10.11
C ALA A 87 -0.48 21.78 -9.52
N HIS A 88 0.40 21.64 -8.53
CA HIS A 88 1.08 22.77 -7.89
C HIS A 88 2.02 23.51 -8.85
N PHE A 89 2.74 22.79 -9.71
CA PHE A 89 3.67 23.37 -10.67
C PHE A 89 3.10 23.57 -12.08
N GLY A 90 1.79 23.35 -12.30
CA GLY A 90 1.17 23.48 -13.61
C GLY A 90 1.68 22.47 -14.66
N VAL A 91 2.19 21.31 -14.24
CA VAL A 91 2.67 20.26 -15.13
C VAL A 91 1.87 18.98 -15.01
N ALA A 92 1.86 18.16 -16.07
CA ALA A 92 1.21 16.86 -16.03
C ALA A 92 1.84 15.95 -14.95
N GLU A 93 1.01 15.14 -14.27
CA GLU A 93 1.47 14.17 -13.24
C GLU A 93 2.62 13.30 -13.74
N ALA A 94 2.56 12.83 -14.99
CA ALA A 94 3.62 12.03 -15.59
C ALA A 94 4.94 12.79 -15.74
N SER A 95 4.88 14.10 -16.04
CA SER A 95 6.07 14.96 -16.12
C SER A 95 6.69 15.18 -14.74
N ALA A 96 5.86 15.44 -13.72
CA ALA A 96 6.30 15.54 -12.33
C ALA A 96 6.92 14.24 -11.82
N CYS A 97 6.25 13.11 -12.07
CA CYS A 97 6.74 11.78 -11.71
C CYS A 97 8.12 11.49 -12.35
N ASN A 98 8.25 11.70 -13.66
CA ASN A 98 9.49 11.46 -14.38
C ASN A 98 10.63 12.35 -13.83
N ALA A 99 10.41 13.66 -13.73
CA ALA A 99 11.45 14.59 -13.28
C ALA A 99 11.95 14.26 -11.86
N VAL A 100 11.03 14.06 -10.92
CA VAL A 100 11.36 13.76 -9.53
C VAL A 100 12.05 12.40 -9.39
N LEU A 101 11.53 11.34 -10.02
CA LEU A 101 12.14 10.00 -9.90
C LEU A 101 13.53 9.93 -10.56
N ILE A 102 13.73 10.61 -11.68
CA ILE A 102 15.03 10.68 -12.35
C ILE A 102 16.04 11.42 -11.45
N ALA A 103 15.65 12.55 -10.87
CA ALA A 103 16.50 13.31 -9.97
C ALA A 103 16.81 12.59 -8.64
N LEU A 104 15.87 11.78 -8.14
CA LEU A 104 16.06 10.95 -6.96
C LEU A 104 17.01 9.76 -7.18
N CYS A 105 17.25 9.34 -8.42
CA CYS A 105 18.15 8.22 -8.73
C CYS A 105 19.54 8.38 -8.08
N PRO A 106 20.33 9.41 -8.41
CA PRO A 106 21.63 9.62 -7.78
C PRO A 106 21.52 9.93 -6.28
N ARG A 107 20.48 10.67 -5.84
CA ARG A 107 20.31 11.05 -4.42
C ARG A 107 20.06 9.85 -3.50
N LYS A 108 19.42 8.80 -4.02
CA LYS A 108 19.23 7.54 -3.29
C LYS A 108 20.39 6.55 -3.48
N GLY A 109 21.53 7.02 -4.01
CA GLY A 109 22.73 6.21 -4.21
C GLY A 109 22.67 5.27 -5.42
N TYR A 110 21.71 5.44 -6.33
CA TYR A 110 21.65 4.65 -7.56
C TYR A 110 22.42 5.31 -8.69
N ARG A 111 23.00 4.49 -9.57
CA ARG A 111 23.69 4.97 -10.77
C ARG A 111 22.70 5.09 -11.94
N PRO A 112 22.50 6.26 -12.54
CA PRO A 112 21.69 6.39 -13.75
C PRO A 112 22.17 5.48 -14.89
N ALA A 113 21.28 5.07 -15.79
CA ALA A 113 21.64 4.36 -17.00
C ALA A 113 22.44 5.27 -17.93
N GLU A 114 23.49 4.72 -18.54
CA GLU A 114 24.40 5.47 -19.40
C GLU A 114 23.68 5.98 -20.65
N ARG A 115 23.98 7.24 -20.99
CA ARG A 115 23.43 7.94 -22.13
C ARG A 115 24.54 8.58 -22.95
N ASP A 116 24.30 8.74 -24.25
CA ASP A 116 25.15 9.54 -25.13
C ASP A 116 24.89 11.04 -24.96
N SER A 117 25.63 11.86 -25.71
CA SER A 117 25.51 13.33 -25.70
C SER A 117 24.11 13.83 -26.06
N HIS A 118 23.36 13.07 -26.84
CA HIS A 118 21.99 13.39 -27.28
C HIS A 118 20.93 12.83 -26.31
N GLY A 119 21.36 12.22 -25.21
CA GLY A 119 20.49 11.67 -24.17
C GLY A 119 19.87 10.31 -24.50
N ARG A 120 20.31 9.61 -25.55
CA ARG A 120 19.87 8.23 -25.88
C ARG A 120 20.64 7.21 -25.04
N LEU A 121 20.04 6.05 -24.75
CA LEU A 121 20.71 5.00 -23.99
C LEU A 121 21.86 4.39 -24.78
N THR A 122 23.04 4.32 -24.16
CA THR A 122 24.18 3.55 -24.71
C THR A 122 23.88 2.05 -24.67
N PRO A 123 24.64 1.19 -25.40
CA PRO A 123 24.47 -0.26 -25.32
C PRO A 123 24.54 -0.80 -23.88
N ALA A 124 25.47 -0.29 -23.07
CA ALA A 124 25.61 -0.68 -21.67
C ALA A 124 24.44 -0.16 -20.80
N GLY A 125 23.96 1.08 -21.03
CA GLY A 125 22.74 1.59 -20.40
C GLY A 125 21.50 0.76 -20.74
N LEU A 126 21.38 0.33 -22.00
CA LEU A 126 20.29 -0.52 -22.49
C LEU A 126 20.30 -1.90 -21.84
N GLU A 127 21.47 -2.54 -21.71
CA GLU A 127 21.57 -3.84 -21.05
C GLU A 127 21.19 -3.78 -19.57
N ARG A 128 21.49 -2.68 -18.87
CA ARG A 128 21.02 -2.47 -17.49
C ARG A 128 19.49 -2.36 -17.40
N VAL A 129 18.85 -1.65 -18.33
CA VAL A 129 17.39 -1.60 -18.42
C VAL A 129 16.82 -2.99 -18.71
N ARG A 130 17.39 -3.73 -19.65
CA ARG A 130 16.98 -5.11 -19.98
C ARG A 130 17.15 -6.06 -18.81
N TYR A 131 18.24 -5.95 -18.06
CA TYR A 131 18.47 -6.72 -16.85
C TYR A 131 17.39 -6.45 -15.79
N ALA A 132 17.04 -5.18 -15.57
CA ALA A 132 15.96 -4.80 -14.66
C ALA A 132 14.59 -5.36 -15.10
N LEU A 133 14.33 -5.39 -16.42
CA LEU A 133 13.13 -6.00 -16.99
C LEU A 133 13.12 -7.53 -16.80
N LYS A 134 14.24 -8.22 -17.02
CA LYS A 134 14.42 -9.67 -16.79
C LYS A 134 14.18 -10.04 -15.33
N LYS A 135 14.64 -9.21 -14.38
CA LYS A 135 14.38 -9.37 -12.94
C LYS A 135 12.94 -9.04 -12.53
N GLY A 136 12.12 -8.58 -13.47
CA GLY A 136 10.71 -8.24 -13.23
C GLY A 136 10.51 -7.09 -12.27
N LEU A 137 11.44 -6.14 -12.20
CA LEU A 137 11.28 -4.94 -11.38
C LEU A 137 10.05 -4.13 -11.83
N LYS A 138 9.38 -3.45 -10.89
CA LYS A 138 8.24 -2.58 -11.21
C LYS A 138 8.73 -1.40 -12.03
N GLY A 139 7.91 -0.91 -12.95
CA GLY A 139 8.32 0.21 -13.82
C GLY A 139 8.73 1.47 -13.05
N VAL A 140 8.14 1.74 -11.88
CA VAL A 140 8.53 2.85 -11.01
C VAL A 140 9.91 2.63 -10.38
N ASP A 141 10.24 1.40 -10.00
CA ASP A 141 11.54 1.05 -9.43
C ASP A 141 12.64 1.15 -10.50
N ILE A 142 12.34 0.76 -11.74
CA ILE A 142 13.26 0.92 -12.87
C ILE A 142 13.55 2.41 -13.12
N GLN A 143 12.53 3.27 -13.09
CA GLN A 143 12.72 4.72 -13.24
C GLN A 143 13.63 5.28 -12.14
N LEU A 144 13.34 4.95 -10.88
CA LEU A 144 14.12 5.42 -9.73
C LEU A 144 15.55 4.88 -9.74
N ARG A 145 15.76 3.59 -10.04
CA ARG A 145 17.09 2.96 -9.95
C ARG A 145 17.99 3.25 -11.15
N LEU A 146 17.41 3.57 -12.30
CA LEU A 146 18.16 3.77 -13.54
C LEU A 146 18.05 5.21 -14.08
N GLY A 147 17.31 6.12 -13.43
CA GLY A 147 17.18 7.49 -13.91
C GLY A 147 16.58 7.57 -15.32
N VAL A 148 15.59 6.72 -15.61
CA VAL A 148 14.90 6.68 -16.90
C VAL A 148 13.44 7.10 -16.74
N SER A 149 12.80 7.59 -17.81
CA SER A 149 11.39 7.95 -17.80
C SER A 149 10.47 6.72 -17.89
N ALA A 150 9.22 6.85 -17.43
CA ALA A 150 8.21 5.79 -17.58
C ALA A 150 8.03 5.35 -19.04
N SER A 151 8.06 6.32 -19.97
CA SER A 151 7.93 6.09 -21.41
C SER A 151 9.09 5.24 -21.93
N CYS A 152 10.32 5.56 -21.53
CA CYS A 152 11.52 4.80 -21.88
C CYS A 152 11.39 3.34 -21.40
N VAL A 153 10.99 3.10 -20.15
CA VAL A 153 10.80 1.74 -19.63
C VAL A 153 9.75 0.96 -20.44
N ALA A 154 8.62 1.59 -20.74
CA ALA A 154 7.55 0.95 -21.51
C ALA A 154 7.97 0.64 -22.95
N GLU A 155 8.72 1.55 -23.58
CA GLU A 155 9.27 1.37 -24.92
C GLU A 155 10.31 0.24 -24.97
N GLN A 156 11.30 0.26 -24.06
CA GLN A 156 12.32 -0.77 -24.02
C GLN A 156 11.74 -2.16 -23.73
N ARG A 157 10.68 -2.24 -22.90
CA ARG A 157 9.94 -3.50 -22.72
C ARG A 157 9.29 -3.97 -24.02
N ARG A 158 8.61 -3.10 -24.77
CA ARG A 158 7.99 -3.49 -26.06
C ARG A 158 9.03 -3.97 -27.07
N ARG A 159 10.15 -3.24 -27.18
CA ARG A 159 11.25 -3.59 -28.10
C ARG A 159 11.89 -4.91 -27.71
N TYR A 160 12.21 -5.09 -26.44
CA TYR A 160 12.82 -6.31 -25.93
C TYR A 160 11.90 -7.53 -26.06
N ASN A 161 10.60 -7.38 -25.80
CA ASN A 161 9.63 -8.47 -26.04
C ASN A 161 9.56 -8.84 -27.53
N ARG A 162 9.62 -7.86 -28.45
CA ARG A 162 9.66 -8.13 -29.91
C ARG A 162 10.90 -8.91 -30.30
N GLU A 163 12.07 -8.51 -29.80
CA GLU A 163 13.35 -9.21 -30.04
C GLU A 163 13.33 -10.65 -29.50
N LEU A 164 12.79 -10.86 -28.30
CA LEU A 164 12.68 -12.20 -27.72
C LEU A 164 11.73 -13.08 -28.52
N ARG A 165 10.56 -12.58 -28.92
CA ARG A 165 9.63 -13.32 -29.79
C ARG A 165 10.26 -13.70 -31.12
N ALA A 166 10.98 -12.77 -31.75
CA ALA A 166 11.69 -13.04 -33.01
C ALA A 166 12.75 -14.14 -32.86
N ARG A 167 13.33 -14.29 -31.65
CA ARG A 167 14.30 -15.35 -31.31
C ARG A 167 13.66 -16.61 -30.73
N GLY A 168 12.33 -16.72 -30.68
CA GLY A 168 11.63 -17.84 -30.05
C GLY A 168 11.82 -17.94 -28.53
N LYS A 169 12.25 -16.87 -27.86
CA LYS A 169 12.51 -16.84 -26.41
C LYS A 169 11.29 -16.34 -25.64
N ALA A 170 11.13 -16.84 -24.42
CA ALA A 170 10.08 -16.39 -23.51
C ALA A 170 10.23 -14.90 -23.15
N GLU A 171 9.10 -14.21 -23.04
CA GLU A 171 9.06 -12.81 -22.61
C GLU A 171 9.51 -12.62 -21.15
N PRO A 172 10.09 -11.46 -20.79
CA PRO A 172 10.43 -11.16 -19.42
C PRO A 172 9.18 -11.17 -18.54
N PRO A 173 9.34 -11.47 -17.24
CA PRO A 173 8.22 -11.49 -16.30
C PRO A 173 7.48 -10.15 -16.28
N LEU A 174 6.20 -10.23 -15.91
CA LEU A 174 5.38 -9.04 -15.68
C LEU A 174 6.04 -8.19 -14.57
N PRO A 175 6.01 -6.85 -14.69
CA PRO A 175 6.63 -6.00 -13.69
C PRO A 175 6.01 -6.27 -12.31
N GLY A 176 6.83 -6.35 -11.27
CA GLY A 176 6.43 -6.69 -9.90
C GLY A 176 6.44 -8.18 -9.55
N ASN A 177 6.98 -9.07 -10.40
CA ASN A 177 7.13 -10.52 -10.11
C ASN A 177 5.85 -11.20 -9.56
N GLY A 178 4.68 -10.84 -10.07
CA GLY A 178 3.40 -11.40 -9.63
C GLY A 178 2.75 -10.68 -8.44
N GLU A 179 3.40 -9.68 -7.83
CA GLU A 179 2.78 -8.85 -6.81
C GLU A 179 1.60 -8.04 -7.39
N ALA A 180 0.49 -8.02 -6.66
CA ALA A 180 -0.64 -7.17 -6.99
C ALA A 180 -0.37 -5.71 -6.60
N TYR A 181 0.10 -4.89 -7.55
CA TYR A 181 0.21 -3.43 -7.40
C TYR A 181 -0.74 -2.68 -8.33
N SER A 182 -0.78 -1.35 -8.22
CA SER A 182 -1.71 -0.50 -8.97
C SER A 182 -1.50 -0.52 -10.49
N GLY A 183 -0.33 -0.90 -10.98
CA GLY A 183 0.00 -0.92 -12.41
C GLY A 183 -0.37 -2.21 -13.14
N VAL A 184 -0.81 -3.27 -12.43
CA VAL A 184 -1.19 -4.54 -13.07
C VAL A 184 -2.49 -4.37 -13.86
N LYS A 185 -2.49 -4.80 -15.12
CA LYS A 185 -3.71 -4.86 -15.94
C LYS A 185 -4.64 -5.94 -15.38
N LEU A 186 -5.89 -5.58 -15.10
CA LEU A 186 -6.90 -6.51 -14.60
C LEU A 186 -7.77 -7.00 -15.75
N THR A 187 -8.05 -8.31 -15.78
CA THR A 187 -9.00 -8.92 -16.71
C THR A 187 -10.43 -8.48 -16.39
N ARG A 188 -11.34 -8.56 -17.37
CA ARG A 188 -12.76 -8.20 -17.18
C ARG A 188 -13.41 -9.04 -16.07
N GLU A 189 -13.10 -10.33 -16.01
CA GLU A 189 -13.58 -11.25 -14.97
C GLU A 189 -13.13 -10.82 -13.56
N ARG A 190 -11.84 -10.47 -13.40
CA ARG A 190 -11.34 -9.97 -12.11
C ARG A 190 -12.02 -8.67 -11.70
N ILE A 191 -12.28 -7.77 -12.65
CA ILE A 191 -13.03 -6.54 -12.38
C ILE A 191 -14.47 -6.88 -11.93
N ALA A 192 -15.17 -7.76 -12.63
CA ALA A 192 -16.52 -8.18 -12.27
C ALA A 192 -16.58 -8.81 -10.87
N ARG A 193 -15.61 -9.65 -10.50
CA ARG A 193 -15.49 -10.22 -9.15
C ARG A 193 -15.31 -9.15 -8.08
N VAL A 194 -14.45 -8.14 -8.33
CA VAL A 194 -14.25 -7.01 -7.43
C VAL A 194 -15.54 -6.18 -7.29
N GLU A 195 -16.26 -5.93 -8.38
CA GLU A 195 -17.53 -5.21 -8.35
C GLU A 195 -18.61 -5.97 -7.57
N ALA A 196 -18.71 -7.29 -7.74
CA ALA A 196 -19.62 -8.14 -6.97
C ALA A 196 -19.33 -8.06 -5.46
N LEU A 197 -18.05 -8.07 -5.07
CA LEU A 197 -17.65 -7.87 -3.67
C LEU A 197 -18.07 -6.49 -3.13
N PHE A 198 -17.97 -5.42 -3.94
CA PHE A 198 -18.49 -4.11 -3.53
C PHE A 198 -20.02 -4.09 -3.40
N LEU A 199 -20.73 -4.77 -4.29
CA LEU A 199 -22.19 -4.92 -4.23
C LEU A 199 -22.65 -5.78 -3.05
N SER A 200 -21.81 -6.67 -2.52
CA SER A 200 -22.07 -7.35 -1.23
C SER A 200 -21.91 -6.46 0.00
N GLY A 201 -21.65 -5.15 -0.17
CA GLY A 201 -21.51 -4.18 0.91
C GLY A 201 -20.11 -4.14 1.55
N LEU A 202 -19.10 -4.83 1.00
CA LEU A 202 -17.75 -4.85 1.57
C LEU A 202 -16.95 -3.58 1.27
N GLY A 203 -16.21 -3.09 2.26
CA GLY A 203 -15.31 -1.94 2.12
C GLY A 203 -14.05 -2.25 1.31
N THR A 204 -13.42 -1.22 0.75
CA THR A 204 -12.26 -1.33 -0.16
C THR A 204 -11.12 -2.19 0.40
N LEU A 205 -10.85 -2.15 1.70
CA LEU A 205 -9.81 -2.98 2.33
C LEU A 205 -10.15 -4.47 2.25
N LYS A 206 -11.36 -4.85 2.72
CA LYS A 206 -11.84 -6.23 2.66
C LYS A 206 -11.92 -6.76 1.23
N VAL A 207 -12.33 -5.90 0.29
CA VAL A 207 -12.38 -6.25 -1.14
C VAL A 207 -10.97 -6.51 -1.68
N SER A 208 -9.99 -5.69 -1.32
CA SER A 208 -8.59 -5.86 -1.72
C SER A 208 -8.02 -7.19 -1.19
N GLU A 209 -8.24 -7.49 0.09
CA GLU A 209 -7.84 -8.75 0.72
C GLU A 209 -8.48 -9.98 0.04
N ARG A 210 -9.81 -9.95 -0.20
CA ARG A 210 -10.54 -11.08 -0.80
C ARG A 210 -10.28 -11.29 -2.29
N SER A 211 -9.97 -10.24 -3.04
CA SER A 211 -9.77 -10.31 -4.49
C SER A 211 -8.30 -10.47 -4.90
N GLY A 212 -7.36 -10.31 -3.96
CA GLY A 212 -5.94 -10.23 -4.25
C GLY A 212 -5.59 -9.10 -5.23
N VAL A 213 -6.44 -8.06 -5.30
CA VAL A 213 -6.23 -6.87 -6.13
C VAL A 213 -5.74 -5.74 -5.23
N SER A 214 -4.80 -4.93 -5.72
CA SER A 214 -4.27 -3.80 -4.94
C SER A 214 -5.36 -2.82 -4.52
N LYS A 215 -5.24 -2.27 -3.30
CA LYS A 215 -6.17 -1.28 -2.73
C LYS A 215 -6.47 -0.13 -3.70
N THR A 216 -5.44 0.41 -4.36
CA THR A 216 -5.56 1.52 -5.31
C THR A 216 -6.34 1.14 -6.57
N SER A 217 -6.20 -0.11 -7.04
CA SER A 217 -7.00 -0.63 -8.14
C SER A 217 -8.45 -0.86 -7.71
N CYS A 218 -8.70 -1.40 -6.52
CA CYS A 218 -10.04 -1.53 -5.95
C CYS A 218 -10.72 -0.16 -5.80
N THR A 219 -10.02 0.88 -5.34
CA THR A 219 -10.56 2.25 -5.27
C THR A 219 -10.97 2.79 -6.65
N ARG A 220 -10.13 2.58 -7.69
CA ARG A 220 -10.47 3.00 -9.06
C ARG A 220 -11.69 2.26 -9.61
N ILE A 221 -11.79 0.95 -9.36
CA ILE A 221 -12.96 0.15 -9.75
C ILE A 221 -14.20 0.67 -9.02
N ARG A 222 -14.13 0.87 -7.70
CA ARG A 222 -15.21 1.43 -6.89
C ARG A 222 -15.69 2.79 -7.43
N ASN A 223 -14.78 3.71 -7.74
CA ASN A 223 -15.15 5.04 -8.24
C ASN A 223 -15.81 5.00 -9.63
N ARG A 224 -15.47 4.00 -10.46
CA ARG A 224 -16.17 3.77 -11.74
C ARG A 224 -17.54 3.15 -11.51
N LEU A 225 -17.64 2.19 -10.59
CA LEU A 225 -18.89 1.54 -10.21
C LEU A 225 -19.89 2.55 -9.65
N ILE A 226 -19.47 3.42 -8.72
CA ILE A 226 -20.32 4.50 -8.18
C ILE A 226 -20.85 5.40 -9.31
N ARG A 227 -19.98 5.86 -10.21
CA ARG A 227 -20.40 6.68 -11.37
C ARG A 227 -21.35 5.95 -12.32
N ARG A 228 -21.24 4.62 -12.43
CA ARG A 228 -22.14 3.79 -13.25
C ARG A 228 -23.50 3.61 -12.58
N LEU A 229 -23.52 3.33 -11.27
CA LEU A 229 -24.73 3.17 -10.47
C LEU A 229 -25.50 4.49 -10.36
N LYS A 230 -24.80 5.61 -10.12
CA LYS A 230 -25.41 6.95 -10.06
C LYS A 230 -26.19 7.29 -11.35
N ARG A 231 -25.66 6.93 -12.52
CA ARG A 231 -26.35 7.12 -13.81
C ARG A 231 -27.63 6.28 -13.96
N ARG A 232 -27.78 5.23 -13.15
CA ARG A 232 -28.95 4.34 -13.11
C ARG A 232 -29.88 4.65 -11.92
N GLY A 233 -29.62 5.73 -11.17
CA GLY A 233 -30.34 6.04 -9.93
C GLY A 233 -30.06 5.06 -8.78
N GLN A 234 -29.04 4.20 -8.89
CA GLN A 234 -28.68 3.20 -7.88
C GLN A 234 -27.51 3.68 -7.03
N VAL A 235 -27.39 3.17 -5.81
CA VAL A 235 -26.27 3.42 -4.90
C VAL A 235 -25.59 2.12 -4.48
N LEU A 236 -24.32 2.23 -4.05
CA LEU A 236 -23.66 1.07 -3.46
C LEU A 236 -24.31 0.75 -2.10
N PRO A 237 -24.51 -0.54 -1.76
CA PRO A 237 -25.06 -0.91 -0.47
C PRO A 237 -24.29 -0.32 0.71
N GLY A 238 -25.01 0.36 1.60
CA GLY A 238 -24.47 1.09 2.76
C GLY A 238 -23.71 2.37 2.42
N CYS A 239 -23.80 2.86 1.18
CA CYS A 239 -23.21 4.11 0.72
C CYS A 239 -24.27 5.09 0.21
N ASP A 240 -24.02 6.39 0.35
CA ASP A 240 -24.84 7.45 -0.24
C ASP A 240 -24.60 7.55 -1.77
N ALA A 241 -25.27 8.52 -2.42
CA ALA A 241 -25.09 8.79 -3.85
C ALA A 241 -23.69 9.31 -4.23
N SER A 242 -22.92 9.81 -3.26
CA SER A 242 -21.52 10.22 -3.45
C SER A 242 -20.54 9.04 -3.30
N GLY A 243 -21.01 7.91 -2.79
CA GLY A 243 -20.23 6.72 -2.47
C GLY A 243 -19.60 6.77 -1.07
N ALA A 244 -19.92 7.75 -0.24
CA ALA A 244 -19.57 7.79 1.18
C ALA A 244 -20.39 6.76 1.96
N ARG A 245 -19.73 6.00 2.84
CA ARG A 245 -20.39 4.95 3.62
C ARG A 245 -21.10 5.53 4.83
N HIS A 246 -22.41 5.29 4.94
CA HIS A 246 -23.20 5.61 6.13
C HIS A 246 -23.56 4.35 6.93
N VAL A 247 -23.67 3.17 6.29
CA VAL A 247 -23.81 1.89 6.99
C VAL A 247 -22.55 1.05 6.85
N GLN A 248 -21.88 0.76 7.97
CA GLN A 248 -20.88 -0.31 8.02
C GLN A 248 -21.58 -1.62 8.32
N ALA A 249 -21.34 -2.64 7.48
CA ALA A 249 -21.75 -4.01 7.78
C ALA A 249 -21.28 -4.42 9.17
N GLU A 250 -22.09 -5.21 9.87
CA GLU A 250 -21.78 -5.68 11.21
C GLU A 250 -20.39 -6.32 11.25
N SER A 251 -19.60 -5.91 12.24
CA SER A 251 -18.25 -6.40 12.42
C SER A 251 -17.87 -6.30 13.89
N ALA A 252 -16.89 -7.09 14.30
CA ALA A 252 -16.30 -7.02 15.64
C ALA A 252 -15.72 -5.63 16.01
N ARG A 253 -15.76 -4.64 15.11
CA ARG A 253 -15.43 -3.24 15.41
C ARG A 253 -16.61 -2.45 15.98
N LYS A 254 -17.85 -2.91 15.79
CA LYS A 254 -19.06 -2.29 16.35
C LYS A 254 -19.11 -2.57 17.86
N ILE A 255 -19.51 -1.58 18.64
CA ILE A 255 -19.75 -1.74 20.08
C ILE A 255 -21.10 -2.42 20.23
N ALA A 256 -21.13 -3.54 20.94
CA ALA A 256 -22.34 -4.34 21.14
C ALA A 256 -23.42 -3.53 21.88
N PRO A 257 -24.72 -3.77 21.63
CA PRO A 257 -25.82 -3.08 22.32
C PRO A 257 -25.68 -3.15 23.85
N GLU A 258 -25.43 -4.34 24.38
CA GLU A 258 -25.21 -4.59 25.82
C GLU A 258 -24.07 -3.71 26.40
N GLN A 259 -22.96 -3.54 25.66
CA GLN A 259 -21.87 -2.65 26.07
C GLN A 259 -22.29 -1.18 26.10
N ARG A 260 -23.23 -0.75 25.24
CA ARG A 260 -23.73 0.64 25.23
C ARG A 260 -24.66 0.88 26.41
N GLU A 261 -25.56 -0.05 26.67
CA GLU A 261 -26.51 0.01 27.78
C GLU A 261 -25.77 0.06 29.13
N GLN A 262 -24.80 -0.83 29.34
CA GLN A 262 -23.98 -0.80 30.55
C GLN A 262 -23.10 0.46 30.64
N LEU A 263 -22.63 1.01 29.51
CA LEU A 263 -21.89 2.28 29.54
C LEU A 263 -22.79 3.42 30.01
N VAL A 264 -24.02 3.50 29.50
CA VAL A 264 -25.00 4.52 29.92
C VAL A 264 -25.32 4.37 31.41
N ALA A 265 -25.53 3.15 31.90
CA ALA A 265 -25.74 2.87 33.32
C ALA A 265 -24.57 3.38 34.18
N LEU A 266 -23.33 3.01 33.84
CA LEU A 266 -22.15 3.47 34.56
C LEU A 266 -21.97 4.99 34.54
N LEU A 267 -22.33 5.67 33.44
CA LEU A 267 -22.27 7.12 33.36
C LEU A 267 -23.32 7.79 34.24
N ARG A 268 -24.53 7.22 34.34
CA ARG A 268 -25.57 7.67 35.28
C ARG A 268 -25.16 7.45 36.73
N ASP A 269 -24.45 6.35 37.01
CA ASP A 269 -23.83 6.06 38.31
C ASP A 269 -22.57 6.91 38.59
N ARG A 270 -22.34 7.96 37.78
CA ARG A 270 -21.27 8.94 37.96
C ARG A 270 -19.86 8.34 37.85
N VAL A 271 -19.70 7.17 37.21
CA VAL A 271 -18.38 6.58 36.97
C VAL A 271 -17.64 7.39 35.89
N PRO A 272 -16.36 7.75 36.08
CA PRO A 272 -15.60 8.47 35.06
C PRO A 272 -15.55 7.73 33.73
N VAL A 273 -15.77 8.45 32.62
CA VAL A 273 -15.85 7.89 31.25
C VAL A 273 -14.69 6.95 30.93
N ARG A 274 -13.45 7.33 31.28
CA ARG A 274 -12.26 6.52 31.01
C ARG A 274 -12.30 5.18 31.76
N ARG A 275 -12.80 5.17 32.99
CA ARG A 275 -12.94 3.97 33.82
C ARG A 275 -14.06 3.08 33.29
N ALA A 276 -15.22 3.65 32.98
CA ALA A 276 -16.34 2.92 32.37
C ALA A 276 -15.93 2.29 31.01
N ALA A 277 -15.21 3.05 30.17
CA ALA A 277 -14.68 2.56 28.91
C ALA A 277 -13.73 1.36 29.09
N ALA A 278 -12.85 1.42 30.10
CA ALA A 278 -11.96 0.31 30.45
C ALA A 278 -12.75 -0.90 30.97
N MET A 279 -13.74 -0.69 31.84
CA MET A 279 -14.57 -1.77 32.40
C MET A 279 -15.33 -2.56 31.34
N LEU A 280 -15.66 -1.92 30.22
CA LEU A 280 -16.47 -2.49 29.13
C LEU A 280 -15.67 -2.80 27.86
N ALA A 281 -14.34 -2.65 27.85
CA ALA A 281 -13.49 -2.80 26.67
C ALA A 281 -13.94 -1.92 25.46
N ILE A 282 -14.31 -0.68 25.77
CA ILE A 282 -14.69 0.34 24.78
C ILE A 282 -13.49 1.29 24.56
N GLY A 283 -13.24 1.66 23.31
CA GLY A 283 -12.21 2.65 23.00
C GLY A 283 -12.57 4.02 23.58
N THR A 284 -11.59 4.70 24.18
CA THR A 284 -11.81 5.94 24.94
C THR A 284 -12.53 7.01 24.12
N CYS A 285 -12.11 7.26 22.87
CA CYS A 285 -12.78 8.23 21.99
C CYS A 285 -14.25 7.87 21.71
N SER A 286 -14.56 6.58 21.54
CA SER A 286 -15.94 6.14 21.33
C SER A 286 -16.80 6.35 22.58
N ALA A 287 -16.24 6.08 23.77
CA ALA A 287 -16.93 6.31 25.03
C ALA A 287 -17.25 7.80 25.25
N TYR A 288 -16.32 8.71 24.93
CA TYR A 288 -16.59 10.15 25.00
C TYR A 288 -17.69 10.58 24.02
N ARG A 289 -17.69 10.11 22.78
CA ARG A 289 -18.78 10.39 21.83
C ARG A 289 -20.14 9.92 22.34
N MET A 290 -20.20 8.74 22.95
CA MET A 290 -21.44 8.21 23.53
C MET A 290 -21.90 9.02 24.75
N ARG A 291 -20.98 9.48 25.60
CA ARG A 291 -21.29 10.44 26.67
C ARG A 291 -21.89 11.73 26.10
N ASP A 292 -21.28 12.29 25.06
CA ASP A 292 -21.73 13.56 24.48
C ASP A 292 -23.11 13.43 23.83
N ALA A 293 -23.37 12.30 23.16
CA ALA A 293 -24.70 11.96 22.66
C ALA A 293 -25.73 11.83 23.80
N LEU A 294 -25.41 11.09 24.86
CA LEU A 294 -26.26 10.96 26.04
C LEU A 294 -26.53 12.31 26.71
N ARG A 295 -25.52 13.18 26.81
CA ARG A 295 -25.68 14.53 27.36
C ARG A 295 -26.62 15.37 26.51
N ALA A 296 -26.52 15.30 25.18
CA ALA A 296 -27.43 15.99 24.27
C ALA A 296 -28.87 15.45 24.37
N GLU A 297 -29.05 14.14 24.49
CA GLU A 297 -30.36 13.51 24.68
C GLU A 297 -31.02 13.92 26.00
N LEU A 298 -30.26 13.96 27.09
CA LEU A 298 -30.75 14.41 28.40
C LEU A 298 -31.09 15.91 28.38
N ALA A 299 -30.21 16.74 27.79
CA ALA A 299 -30.46 18.17 27.66
C ALA A 299 -31.73 18.48 26.85
N ALA A 300 -32.02 17.70 25.81
CA ALA A 300 -33.26 17.82 25.05
C ALA A 300 -34.53 17.48 25.86
N ARG A 301 -34.38 16.72 26.95
CA ARG A 301 -35.45 16.40 27.91
C ARG A 301 -35.47 17.32 29.13
N GLY A 302 -34.61 18.35 29.16
CA GLY A 302 -34.45 19.24 30.32
C GLY A 302 -33.69 18.61 31.49
N GLU A 303 -33.05 17.46 31.28
CA GLU A 303 -32.24 16.77 32.29
C GLU A 303 -30.74 17.05 32.08
N GLU A 304 -29.94 16.95 33.14
CA GLU A 304 -28.48 17.03 33.05
C GLU A 304 -27.82 15.72 33.45
N LEU A 305 -26.77 15.31 32.71
CA LEU A 305 -25.94 14.18 33.10
C LEU A 305 -25.12 14.56 34.34
N PRO A 306 -25.23 13.84 35.47
CA PRO A 306 -24.54 14.22 36.69
C PRO A 306 -23.01 14.19 36.50
N PRO A 307 -22.26 15.13 37.13
CA PRO A 307 -20.82 15.16 37.01
C PRO A 307 -20.21 13.90 37.65
N PRO A 308 -19.14 13.34 37.05
CA PRO A 308 -18.55 12.10 37.53
C PRO A 308 -17.93 12.27 38.91
N ILE A 309 -18.04 11.24 39.74
CA ILE A 309 -17.30 11.15 41.00
C ILE A 309 -15.87 10.80 40.61
N LEU A 310 -14.99 11.80 40.65
CA LEU A 310 -13.57 11.58 40.46
C LEU A 310 -13.06 10.83 41.69
N PRO A 311 -12.57 9.59 41.56
CA PRO A 311 -11.87 8.96 42.66
C PRO A 311 -10.72 9.90 43.03
N GLY A 312 -10.57 10.21 44.33
CA GLY A 312 -9.35 10.85 44.83
C GLY A 312 -8.10 10.04 44.43
N ARG A 313 -6.91 10.47 44.84
CA ARG A 313 -5.66 9.69 44.69
C ARG A 313 -5.67 8.39 45.51
N VAL A 314 -6.70 7.57 45.39
CA VAL A 314 -6.73 6.21 45.91
C VAL A 314 -5.93 5.37 44.94
N ARG A 315 -4.71 4.99 45.35
CA ARG A 315 -3.93 3.94 44.66
C ARG A 315 -4.78 2.68 44.68
N SER A 316 -5.50 2.36 43.59
CA SER A 316 -6.25 1.11 43.51
C SER A 316 -5.26 -0.05 43.65
N THR A 317 -5.41 -0.84 44.70
CA THR A 317 -4.48 -1.92 45.07
C THR A 317 -4.61 -3.17 44.21
N HIS A 318 -5.65 -3.29 43.37
CA HIS A 318 -5.84 -4.45 42.51
C HIS A 318 -6.14 -4.05 41.06
N ARG A 319 -5.11 -4.02 40.23
CA ARG A 319 -5.26 -3.95 38.77
C ARG A 319 -5.25 -5.39 38.25
N ASP A 320 -6.38 -5.85 37.72
CA ASP A 320 -6.46 -7.15 37.04
C ASP A 320 -5.45 -7.17 35.87
N PRO A 321 -4.44 -8.05 35.88
CA PRO A 321 -3.40 -8.06 34.85
C PRO A 321 -3.92 -8.47 33.47
N TYR A 322 -5.08 -9.14 33.42
CA TYR A 322 -5.67 -9.66 32.19
C TYR A 322 -6.89 -8.84 31.73
N TRP A 323 -7.21 -7.73 32.42
CA TRP A 323 -8.32 -6.86 32.08
C TRP A 323 -7.97 -5.37 32.25
N PRO A 324 -8.27 -4.51 31.25
CA PRO A 324 -8.97 -4.78 29.99
C PRO A 324 -8.06 -5.22 28.83
N PRO A 325 -8.64 -5.69 27.69
CA PRO A 325 -7.91 -5.94 26.45
C PRO A 325 -7.07 -4.73 26.02
N ILE A 326 -5.81 -4.95 25.65
CA ILE A 326 -4.85 -3.89 25.32
C ILE A 326 -4.74 -3.73 23.80
N GLY A 327 -5.07 -2.52 23.33
CA GLY A 327 -4.96 -2.15 21.92
C GLY A 327 -6.07 -2.69 21.02
N ASN A 328 -6.11 -2.17 19.79
CA ASN A 328 -7.24 -2.39 18.87
C ASN A 328 -7.46 -3.87 18.51
N LYS A 329 -6.38 -4.64 18.29
CA LYS A 329 -6.49 -6.06 17.92
C LYS A 329 -7.18 -6.88 19.01
N GLN A 330 -6.79 -6.68 20.27
CA GLN A 330 -7.36 -7.41 21.39
C GLN A 330 -8.80 -6.98 21.66
N ILE A 331 -9.11 -5.68 21.57
CA ILE A 331 -10.48 -5.18 21.70
C ILE A 331 -11.40 -5.79 20.64
N PHE A 332 -10.94 -5.91 19.38
CA PHE A 332 -11.74 -6.53 18.32
C PHE A 332 -11.90 -8.04 18.53
N ALA A 333 -10.87 -8.74 19.01
CA ALA A 333 -10.99 -10.15 19.36
C ALA A 333 -12.00 -10.37 20.50
N PHE A 334 -11.97 -9.50 21.52
CA PHE A 334 -12.95 -9.53 22.60
C PHE A 334 -14.38 -9.32 22.09
N ARG A 335 -14.60 -8.30 21.26
CA ARG A 335 -15.92 -8.00 20.67
C ARG A 335 -16.43 -9.10 19.74
N ALA A 336 -15.54 -9.87 19.11
CA ALA A 336 -15.97 -11.03 18.34
C ALA A 336 -16.62 -12.11 19.22
N MET A 337 -16.18 -12.26 20.47
CA MET A 337 -16.81 -13.19 21.42
C MET A 337 -18.21 -12.72 21.83
N LEU A 338 -18.41 -11.40 21.96
CA LEU A 338 -19.72 -10.81 22.27
C LEU A 338 -20.79 -11.06 21.19
N ALA A 339 -20.41 -11.58 20.01
CA ALA A 339 -21.36 -12.01 19.02
C ALA A 339 -22.04 -13.34 19.38
N THR A 340 -21.46 -14.13 20.29
CA THR A 340 -21.90 -15.50 20.61
C THR A 340 -22.15 -15.74 22.10
N MET A 341 -21.75 -14.81 22.98
CA MET A 341 -21.86 -14.96 24.44
C MET A 341 -22.08 -13.59 25.10
N SER A 342 -22.59 -13.58 26.33
CA SER A 342 -22.85 -12.35 27.09
C SER A 342 -21.55 -11.63 27.48
N LEU A 343 -21.64 -10.37 27.91
CA LEU A 343 -20.47 -9.61 28.33
C LEU A 343 -19.68 -10.27 29.46
N ASP A 344 -20.37 -10.83 30.45
CA ASP A 344 -19.75 -11.46 31.62
C ASP A 344 -19.09 -12.78 31.27
N GLU A 345 -19.74 -13.60 30.45
CA GLU A 345 -19.17 -14.85 29.92
C GLU A 345 -17.93 -14.58 29.06
N ALA A 346 -18.00 -13.59 28.16
CA ALA A 346 -16.88 -13.18 27.33
C ALA A 346 -15.71 -12.69 28.17
N LYS A 347 -15.98 -11.91 29.22
CA LYS A 347 -14.97 -11.39 30.14
C LYS A 347 -14.29 -12.52 30.92
N ALA A 348 -15.06 -13.47 31.44
CA ALA A 348 -14.53 -14.64 32.13
C ALA A 348 -13.68 -15.52 31.19
N LYS A 349 -14.16 -15.76 29.96
CA LYS A 349 -13.42 -16.52 28.94
C LYS A 349 -12.14 -15.82 28.51
N TRP A 350 -12.18 -14.49 28.33
CA TRP A 350 -10.99 -13.70 28.00
C TRP A 350 -9.91 -13.80 29.07
N ARG A 351 -10.29 -13.63 30.34
CA ARG A 351 -9.37 -13.75 31.49
C ARG A 351 -8.74 -15.13 31.56
N ARG A 352 -9.54 -16.19 31.42
CA ARG A 352 -9.05 -17.59 31.39
C ARG A 352 -8.05 -17.81 30.25
N SER A 353 -8.41 -17.43 29.03
CA SER A 353 -7.53 -17.58 27.86
C SER A 353 -6.22 -16.81 28.00
N ARG A 354 -6.22 -15.62 28.61
CA ARG A 354 -4.99 -14.85 28.85
C ARG A 354 -4.14 -15.45 29.96
N ALA A 355 -4.75 -15.93 31.03
CA ALA A 355 -4.04 -16.63 32.09
C ALA A 355 -3.45 -17.97 31.62
N GLU A 356 -4.13 -18.68 30.72
CA GLU A 356 -3.62 -19.89 30.07
C GLU A 356 -2.47 -19.58 29.12
N ALA A 357 -2.59 -18.54 28.29
CA ALA A 357 -1.52 -18.11 27.40
C ALA A 357 -0.27 -17.66 28.17
N ASP A 358 -0.44 -16.92 29.28
CA ASP A 358 0.69 -16.54 30.14
C ASP A 358 1.33 -17.74 30.83
N ARG A 359 0.52 -18.72 31.28
CA ARG A 359 1.04 -20.00 31.81
C ARG A 359 1.81 -20.79 30.74
N ALA A 360 1.27 -20.89 29.53
CA ALA A 360 1.91 -21.59 28.42
C ALA A 360 3.23 -20.91 28.01
N GLU A 361 3.27 -19.57 27.95
CA GLU A 361 4.50 -18.83 27.65
C GLU A 361 5.55 -18.97 28.75
N ARG A 362 5.14 -19.05 30.02
CA ARG A 362 6.05 -19.36 31.14
C ARG A 362 6.60 -20.78 31.08
N GLN A 363 5.81 -21.73 30.60
CA GLN A 363 6.21 -23.14 30.46
C GLN A 363 7.00 -23.41 29.17
N ARG A 364 6.93 -22.51 28.19
CA ARG A 364 7.63 -22.66 26.91
C ARG A 364 9.14 -22.58 27.11
N PRO A 365 9.93 -23.51 26.53
CA PRO A 365 11.38 -23.39 26.52
C PRO A 365 11.80 -22.14 25.73
N LYS A 366 12.53 -21.25 26.39
CA LYS A 366 13.02 -20.00 25.79
C LYS A 366 14.22 -20.28 24.89
N SER A 367 14.30 -19.60 23.76
CA SER A 367 15.45 -19.69 22.85
C SER A 367 16.71 -19.09 23.49
N PHE A 368 17.90 -19.45 22.97
CA PHE A 368 19.17 -18.94 23.48
C PHE A 368 19.26 -17.40 23.47
N ALA A 369 18.76 -16.76 22.40
CA ALA A 369 18.73 -15.29 22.31
C ALA A 369 17.82 -14.66 23.38
N GLU A 370 16.66 -15.25 23.66
CA GLU A 370 15.75 -14.78 24.71
C GLU A 370 16.33 -15.01 26.12
N GLN A 371 17.06 -16.12 26.32
CA GLN A 371 17.78 -16.39 27.56
C GLN A 371 18.88 -15.35 27.79
N LEU A 372 19.67 -15.01 26.76
CA LEU A 372 20.69 -13.98 26.83
C LEU A 372 20.11 -12.61 27.21
N GLN A 373 18.99 -12.22 26.60
CA GLN A 373 18.28 -10.99 26.96
C GLN A 373 17.77 -10.97 28.40
N LEU A 374 17.37 -12.13 28.95
CA LEU A 374 16.95 -12.22 30.35
C LEU A 374 18.11 -12.07 31.33
N VAL A 375 19.30 -12.53 30.94
CA VAL A 375 20.54 -12.32 31.69
C VAL A 375 20.96 -10.85 31.63
N GLU A 376 20.95 -10.24 30.45
CA GLU A 376 21.22 -8.80 30.27
C GLU A 376 20.25 -7.91 31.06
N ALA A 377 18.96 -8.28 31.10
CA ALA A 377 17.94 -7.59 31.88
C ALA A 377 18.01 -7.89 33.39
N GLY A 378 18.99 -8.68 33.86
CA GLY A 378 19.19 -9.02 35.27
C GLY A 378 18.11 -9.91 35.89
N LYS A 379 17.25 -10.54 35.07
CA LYS A 379 16.11 -11.36 35.53
C LYS A 379 16.50 -12.81 35.83
N VAL A 380 17.65 -13.26 35.32
CA VAL A 380 18.22 -14.59 35.54
C VAL A 380 19.70 -14.42 35.80
N ARG A 381 20.23 -15.05 36.86
CA ARG A 381 21.66 -15.07 37.15
C ARG A 381 22.31 -16.23 36.40
N LEU A 382 23.50 -15.99 35.83
CA LEU A 382 24.35 -17.07 35.35
C LEU A 382 24.72 -17.93 36.57
N VAL A 383 24.32 -19.21 36.55
CA VAL A 383 24.77 -20.17 37.56
C VAL A 383 26.27 -20.37 37.32
N GLN A 384 27.10 -20.23 38.37
CA GLN A 384 28.50 -20.61 38.27
C GLN A 384 28.57 -22.08 37.88
N ALA A 385 29.21 -22.36 36.74
CA ALA A 385 29.37 -23.71 36.24
C ALA A 385 30.02 -24.57 37.34
N GLN A 386 29.28 -25.55 37.87
CA GLN A 386 29.90 -26.60 38.66
C GLN A 386 30.94 -27.28 37.75
N PRO A 387 32.20 -27.45 38.21
CA PRO A 387 33.20 -28.14 37.43
C PRO A 387 32.68 -29.55 37.13
N ARG A 388 32.40 -29.83 35.86
CA ARG A 388 32.19 -31.21 35.42
C ARG A 388 33.53 -31.91 35.58
N ALA A 389 33.62 -32.87 36.49
CA ALA A 389 34.76 -33.76 36.59
C ALA A 389 34.88 -34.49 35.25
N HIS A 390 35.73 -33.98 34.36
CA HIS A 390 35.97 -34.60 33.09
C HIS A 390 36.64 -35.96 33.34
N MET A 391 36.03 -36.98 32.75
CA MET A 391 36.60 -38.31 32.53
C MET A 391 38.05 -38.17 32.05
N GLN A 392 39.02 -38.47 32.92
CA GLN A 392 40.39 -38.63 32.50
C GLN A 392 40.49 -39.90 31.64
N PRO A 393 41.18 -39.88 30.49
CA PRO A 393 41.50 -41.10 29.76
C PRO A 393 42.54 -41.89 30.57
N HIS A 394 42.20 -43.11 30.99
CA HIS A 394 43.17 -44.06 31.54
C HIS A 394 44.16 -44.46 30.44
N MET A 395 45.36 -43.89 30.49
CA MET A 395 46.52 -44.43 29.79
C MET A 395 47.12 -45.53 30.67
N ALA A 396 46.99 -46.78 30.24
CA ALA A 396 47.59 -47.93 30.93
C ALA A 396 49.12 -47.89 30.76
N PRO A 397 49.91 -47.96 31.85
CA PRO A 397 51.35 -48.05 31.75
C PRO A 397 51.80 -49.51 31.57
N GLY A 398 52.49 -49.78 30.47
CA GLY A 398 53.47 -50.86 30.38
C GLY A 398 53.08 -52.06 29.52
N ILE A 399 53.61 -52.11 28.31
CA ILE A 399 54.43 -53.26 27.85
C ILE A 399 55.58 -52.67 27.03
N ALA A 400 56.77 -52.64 27.62
CA ALA A 400 58.01 -52.65 26.89
C ALA A 400 58.46 -54.11 26.81
N ALA A 401 58.50 -54.64 25.60
CA ALA A 401 59.42 -55.68 25.14
C ALA A 401 59.55 -55.53 23.62
#